data_AF-A0A9E5SU91-F1
#
_entry.id   AF-A0A9E5SU91-F1
#
_cell.length_a   1.000
_cell.length_b   1.000
_cell.length_c   1.000
_cell.angle_alpha   90.00
_cell.angle_beta   90.00
_cell.angle_gamma   90.00
#
_symmetry.space_group_name_H-M   'P 1'
#
loop_
_entity.id
_entity.type
_entity.pdbx_description
1 polymer ?
#
loop_
_entity_poly.entity_id
_entity_poly.type
_entity_poly.pdbx_seq_one_letter_code
_entity_poly.pdbx_strand_id
1 'polypeptide(L)'
;GENTPLNRDAVPEDLADDAARRGLTPEMLIEFVDGSKTMIEMCAVSNATGLVPDVRGMHGPKCNVKDLTKVFSLKSQGGILNKEGVVDYAIGDINPGVFVIVTTDNKQLIEGLKQRDMGPGPNYLLFRPYHLCSSETPITVAQGVLYGESTAHPMKKLTSECITIAKRDLKKGEILDGIGECCYRGSIELFPVAREGNMLPLGLAKGAELLCDVKRDEVITYDMVKLNEDSVLLQLRRMQDQMLEG
;
A
#
# COMPACT_ATOMS: atom_id res chain seq x y z
N GLY A 1 -3.68 8.92 -0.91
CA GLY A 1 -4.40 9.49 -2.07
C GLY A 1 -3.35 9.93 -3.07
N GLU A 2 -3.67 9.89 -4.36
CA GLU A 2 -2.75 10.17 -5.46
C GLU A 2 -3.34 11.25 -6.37
N ASN A 3 -2.52 12.17 -6.88
CA ASN A 3 -3.02 13.28 -7.72
C ASN A 3 -3.20 12.88 -9.19
N THR A 4 -2.50 11.85 -9.64
CA THR A 4 -2.45 11.44 -11.05
C THR A 4 -2.79 9.95 -11.18
N PRO A 5 -3.48 9.52 -12.25
CA PRO A 5 -3.66 8.10 -12.53
C PRO A 5 -2.33 7.34 -12.54
N LEU A 6 -2.35 6.12 -12.00
CA LEU A 6 -1.18 5.27 -11.99
C LEU A 6 -0.86 4.78 -13.41
N ASN A 7 0.43 4.75 -13.75
CA ASN A 7 0.95 4.05 -14.93
C ASN A 7 1.76 2.84 -14.45
N ARG A 8 1.12 1.68 -14.43
CA ARG A 8 1.71 0.41 -13.94
C ARG A 8 2.92 -0.07 -14.76
N ASP A 9 3.09 0.45 -15.97
CA ASP A 9 4.14 0.07 -16.90
C ASP A 9 5.29 1.08 -16.94
N ALA A 10 5.19 2.19 -16.19
CA ALA A 10 6.15 3.28 -16.26
C ALA A 10 7.57 2.77 -15.96
N VAL A 11 8.55 3.14 -16.78
CA VAL A 11 9.96 2.79 -16.57
C VAL A 11 10.82 4.05 -16.35
N PRO A 12 12.01 3.95 -15.75
CA PRO A 12 12.88 5.10 -15.47
C PRO A 12 13.06 6.07 -16.66
N GLU A 13 13.14 5.54 -17.88
CA GLU A 13 13.29 6.33 -19.11
C GLU A 13 12.10 7.28 -19.34
N ASP A 14 10.89 6.92 -18.91
CA ASP A 14 9.69 7.74 -19.10
C ASP A 14 9.69 9.02 -18.26
N LEU A 15 10.40 9.03 -17.13
CA LEU A 15 10.36 10.11 -16.12
C LEU A 15 11.71 10.77 -15.86
N ALA A 16 12.74 10.48 -16.68
CA ALA A 16 14.08 10.98 -16.47
C ALA A 16 14.15 12.53 -16.40
N ASP A 17 13.50 13.21 -17.34
CA ASP A 17 13.45 14.69 -17.37
C ASP A 17 12.66 15.27 -16.19
N ASP A 18 11.57 14.62 -15.79
CA ASP A 18 10.75 15.02 -14.64
C ASP A 18 11.52 14.86 -13.32
N ALA A 19 12.27 13.78 -13.18
CA ALA A 19 13.11 13.49 -12.02
C ALA A 19 14.21 14.55 -11.89
N ALA A 20 14.92 14.82 -12.98
CA ALA A 20 15.97 15.82 -13.03
C ALA A 20 15.47 17.22 -12.63
N ARG A 21 14.29 17.63 -13.13
CA ARG A 21 13.66 18.91 -12.77
C ARG A 21 13.31 19.02 -11.29
N ARG A 22 13.03 17.90 -10.63
CA ARG A 22 12.62 17.84 -9.20
C ARG A 22 13.79 17.53 -8.26
N GLY A 23 14.99 17.29 -8.78
CA GLY A 23 16.15 16.87 -7.98
C GLY A 23 15.99 15.48 -7.36
N LEU A 24 15.23 14.60 -8.02
CA LEU A 24 14.97 13.22 -7.62
C LEU A 24 15.64 12.25 -8.59
N THR A 25 15.76 10.97 -8.21
CA THR A 25 16.10 9.93 -9.18
C THR A 25 14.83 9.42 -9.88
N PRO A 26 14.93 8.93 -11.13
CA PRO A 26 13.76 8.42 -11.86
C PRO A 26 13.05 7.27 -11.13
N GLU A 27 13.81 6.37 -10.49
CA GLU A 27 13.26 5.22 -9.77
C GLU A 27 12.36 5.66 -8.62
N MET A 28 12.75 6.74 -7.92
CA MET A 28 11.90 7.35 -6.89
C MET A 28 10.59 7.87 -7.48
N LEU A 29 10.59 8.46 -8.68
CA LEU A 29 9.33 8.91 -9.30
C LEU A 29 8.48 7.74 -9.77
N ILE A 30 9.09 6.68 -10.30
CA ILE A 30 8.37 5.52 -10.82
C ILE A 30 7.63 4.78 -9.73
N GLU A 31 8.19 4.63 -8.52
CA GLU A 31 7.45 3.94 -7.44
C GLU A 31 6.15 4.64 -7.02
N PHE A 32 6.04 5.96 -7.20
CA PHE A 32 4.78 6.69 -7.05
C PHE A 32 3.84 6.43 -8.23
N VAL A 33 4.38 6.50 -9.45
CA VAL A 33 3.59 6.42 -10.69
C VAL A 33 3.06 5.00 -10.96
N ASP A 34 3.86 3.97 -10.73
CA ASP A 34 3.44 2.57 -10.87
C ASP A 34 2.64 2.07 -9.65
N GLY A 35 2.53 2.90 -8.61
CA GLY A 35 1.76 2.70 -7.40
C GLY A 35 2.39 1.78 -6.36
N SER A 36 3.62 1.30 -6.56
CA SER A 36 4.32 0.46 -5.59
C SER A 36 4.38 1.11 -4.21
N LYS A 37 4.64 2.42 -4.15
CA LYS A 37 4.68 3.20 -2.91
C LYS A 37 3.34 3.15 -2.16
N THR A 38 2.24 3.44 -2.85
CA THR A 38 0.88 3.36 -2.28
C THR A 38 0.59 1.96 -1.72
N MET A 39 1.01 0.88 -2.40
CA MET A 39 0.81 -0.49 -1.91
C MET A 39 1.58 -0.77 -0.63
N ILE A 40 2.84 -0.32 -0.56
CA ILE A 40 3.69 -0.47 0.63
C ILE A 40 3.09 0.28 1.82
N GLU A 41 2.67 1.54 1.61
CA GLU A 41 2.09 2.37 2.66
C GLU A 41 0.77 1.80 3.18
N MET A 42 -0.13 1.37 2.29
CA MET A 42 -1.40 0.76 2.70
C MET A 42 -1.22 -0.61 3.36
N CYS A 43 -0.19 -1.37 2.97
CA CYS A 43 0.18 -2.61 3.65
C CYS A 43 0.67 -2.33 5.08
N ALA A 44 1.46 -1.27 5.28
CA ALA A 44 1.87 -0.84 6.62
C ALA A 44 0.67 -0.42 7.49
N VAL A 45 -0.26 0.37 6.95
CA VAL A 45 -1.50 0.75 7.64
C VAL A 45 -2.33 -0.49 7.99
N SER A 46 -2.51 -1.41 7.03
CA SER A 46 -3.23 -2.67 7.22
C SER A 46 -2.63 -3.50 8.36
N ASN A 47 -1.31 -3.67 8.35
CA ASN A 47 -0.60 -4.45 9.36
C ASN A 47 -0.53 -3.77 10.74
N ALA A 48 -0.68 -2.45 10.82
CA ALA A 48 -0.75 -1.73 12.10
C ALA A 48 -2.16 -1.67 12.70
N THR A 49 -3.21 -1.86 11.89
CA THR A 49 -4.61 -1.62 12.30
C THR A 49 -5.52 -2.86 12.25
N GLY A 50 -5.15 -3.88 11.47
CA GLY A 50 -6.02 -5.02 11.18
C GLY A 50 -7.04 -4.77 10.07
N LEU A 51 -7.07 -3.56 9.49
CA LEU A 51 -7.88 -3.25 8.30
C LEU A 51 -7.32 -4.01 7.09
N VAL A 52 -8.17 -4.42 6.16
CA VAL A 52 -7.78 -5.29 5.03
C VAL A 52 -7.98 -4.62 3.66
N PRO A 53 -7.23 -4.98 2.60
CA PRO A 53 -7.65 -4.63 1.25
C PRO A 53 -8.98 -5.35 0.93
N ASP A 54 -9.92 -4.64 0.31
CA ASP A 54 -11.21 -5.23 -0.10
C ASP A 54 -11.05 -6.16 -1.31
N VAL A 55 -10.09 -5.84 -2.19
CA VAL A 55 -9.64 -6.62 -3.35
C VAL A 55 -8.12 -6.48 -3.49
N ARG A 56 -7.46 -7.43 -4.17
CA ARG A 56 -6.02 -7.32 -4.48
C ARG A 56 -5.72 -5.98 -5.17
N GLY A 57 -4.71 -5.28 -4.67
CA GLY A 57 -4.32 -3.98 -5.20
C GLY A 57 -5.23 -2.81 -4.81
N MET A 58 -6.27 -3.05 -4.02
CA MET A 58 -7.31 -2.08 -3.63
C MET A 58 -8.13 -1.56 -4.82
N HIS A 59 -9.18 -0.79 -4.57
CA HIS A 59 -10.05 -0.28 -5.63
C HIS A 59 -9.44 0.91 -6.38
N GLY A 60 -8.76 1.83 -5.68
CA GLY A 60 -8.10 2.97 -6.31
C GLY A 60 -8.99 3.88 -7.18
N PRO A 61 -10.23 4.22 -6.78
CA PRO A 61 -11.16 4.97 -7.63
C PRO A 61 -10.67 6.40 -7.92
N LYS A 62 -11.13 6.96 -9.04
CA LYS A 62 -11.08 8.41 -9.24
C LYS A 62 -12.08 9.07 -8.28
N CYS A 63 -11.57 9.81 -7.31
CA CYS A 63 -12.38 10.38 -6.23
C CYS A 63 -11.70 11.62 -5.63
N ASN A 64 -12.47 12.69 -5.50
CA ASN A 64 -12.05 13.92 -4.82
C ASN A 64 -12.54 13.93 -3.37
N VAL A 65 -12.01 14.83 -2.53
CA VAL A 65 -12.28 14.91 -1.09
C VAL A 65 -13.78 14.95 -0.80
N LYS A 66 -14.54 15.73 -1.58
CA LYS A 66 -15.99 15.88 -1.44
C LYS A 66 -16.80 14.61 -1.70
N ASP A 67 -16.22 13.65 -2.42
CA ASP A 67 -16.90 12.43 -2.89
C ASP A 67 -16.54 11.21 -2.01
N LEU A 68 -15.52 11.32 -1.14
CA LEU A 68 -14.94 10.21 -0.39
C LEU A 68 -15.97 9.41 0.43
N THR A 69 -16.86 10.09 1.16
CA THR A 69 -17.87 9.44 2.03
C THR A 69 -18.90 8.64 1.26
N LYS A 70 -19.16 9.02 0.00
CA LYS A 70 -20.08 8.31 -0.89
C LYS A 70 -19.37 7.15 -1.60
N VAL A 71 -18.20 7.42 -2.17
CA VAL A 71 -17.44 6.43 -2.96
C VAL A 71 -16.97 5.28 -2.06
N PHE A 72 -16.32 5.58 -0.94
CA PHE A 72 -15.87 4.59 0.05
C PHE A 72 -16.97 4.25 1.05
N SER A 73 -18.13 3.89 0.53
CA SER A 73 -19.23 3.30 1.29
C SER A 73 -19.52 1.88 0.79
N LEU A 74 -20.33 1.13 1.52
CA LEU A 74 -20.73 -0.21 1.08
C LEU A 74 -21.50 -0.15 -0.24
N LYS A 75 -21.40 -1.21 -1.06
CA LYS A 75 -22.22 -1.36 -2.27
C LYS A 75 -23.73 -1.24 -1.98
N SER A 76 -24.17 -1.72 -0.81
CA SER A 76 -25.57 -1.57 -0.34
C SER A 76 -25.96 -0.11 -0.07
N GLN A 77 -24.98 0.78 0.14
CA GLN A 77 -25.15 2.23 0.30
C GLN A 77 -24.89 3.00 -1.01
N GLY A 78 -24.58 2.31 -2.10
CA GLY A 78 -24.25 2.90 -3.41
C GLY A 78 -22.78 3.27 -3.59
N GLY A 79 -21.89 2.81 -2.70
CA GLY A 79 -20.44 2.93 -2.84
C GLY A 79 -19.80 1.71 -3.52
N ILE A 80 -18.48 1.57 -3.37
CA ILE A 80 -17.69 0.54 -4.07
C ILE A 80 -17.30 -0.65 -3.19
N LEU A 81 -17.38 -0.51 -1.87
CA LEU A 81 -16.81 -1.49 -0.93
C LEU A 81 -17.71 -2.70 -0.75
N ASN A 82 -17.14 -3.90 -0.72
CA ASN A 82 -17.87 -5.12 -0.39
C ASN A 82 -18.08 -5.28 1.12
N LYS A 83 -17.23 -4.65 1.94
CA LYS A 83 -17.26 -4.70 3.41
C LYS A 83 -16.65 -3.45 4.04
N GLU A 84 -16.95 -3.23 5.31
CA GLU A 84 -16.29 -2.23 6.15
C GLU A 84 -14.94 -2.78 6.66
N GLY A 85 -14.12 -1.91 7.28
CA GLY A 85 -12.84 -2.32 7.87
C GLY A 85 -11.73 -2.49 6.84
N VAL A 86 -11.64 -1.57 5.88
CA VAL A 86 -10.73 -1.68 4.73
C VAL A 86 -9.66 -0.61 4.68
N VAL A 87 -8.53 -0.93 4.03
CA VAL A 87 -7.57 0.07 3.51
C VAL A 87 -7.80 0.24 2.02
N ASP A 88 -7.78 1.49 1.55
CA ASP A 88 -7.88 1.83 0.13
C ASP A 88 -7.24 3.20 -0.13
N TYR A 89 -7.12 3.57 -1.41
CA TYR A 89 -6.59 4.87 -1.84
C TYR A 89 -7.50 5.47 -2.90
N ALA A 90 -7.42 6.80 -3.09
CA ALA A 90 -8.17 7.50 -4.13
C ALA A 90 -7.23 8.26 -5.05
N ILE A 91 -7.65 8.46 -6.30
CA ILE A 91 -6.97 9.25 -7.32
C ILE A 91 -7.77 10.54 -7.54
N GLY A 92 -7.26 11.69 -7.09
CA GLY A 92 -7.94 12.98 -7.11
C GLY A 92 -7.27 14.02 -6.21
N ASP A 93 -7.99 15.06 -5.82
CA ASP A 93 -7.50 16.20 -5.00
C ASP A 93 -7.25 15.86 -3.50
N ILE A 94 -6.74 14.66 -3.23
CA ILE A 94 -6.54 14.14 -1.86
C ILE A 94 -5.13 14.43 -1.33
N ASN A 95 -4.11 14.47 -2.20
CA ASN A 95 -2.71 14.62 -1.82
C ASN A 95 -2.33 16.11 -1.77
N PRO A 96 -1.70 16.61 -0.67
CA PRO A 96 -1.17 15.87 0.48
C PRO A 96 -2.19 15.58 1.58
N GLY A 97 -2.00 14.44 2.24
CA GLY A 97 -2.78 14.08 3.41
C GLY A 97 -3.20 12.62 3.49
N VAL A 98 -4.01 12.34 4.50
CA VAL A 98 -4.64 11.03 4.76
C VAL A 98 -6.08 11.23 5.19
N PHE A 99 -6.92 10.23 4.93
CA PHE A 99 -8.33 10.25 5.31
C PHE A 99 -8.75 8.98 6.04
N VAL A 100 -9.81 9.09 6.85
CA VAL A 100 -10.54 7.97 7.42
C VAL A 100 -12.03 8.22 7.20
N ILE A 101 -12.74 7.21 6.71
CA ILE A 101 -14.20 7.22 6.67
C ILE A 101 -14.71 6.41 7.86
N VAL A 102 -15.52 7.05 8.70
CA VAL A 102 -16.14 6.43 9.87
C VAL A 102 -17.64 6.34 9.68
N THR A 103 -18.25 5.32 10.26
CA THR A 103 -19.70 5.12 10.20
C THR A 103 -20.27 4.77 11.57
N THR A 104 -21.57 5.00 11.76
CA THR A 104 -22.29 4.63 12.98
C THR A 104 -23.77 4.42 12.68
N ASP A 105 -24.40 3.49 13.40
CA ASP A 105 -25.84 3.26 13.41
C ASP A 105 -26.56 3.99 14.57
N ASN A 106 -25.81 4.65 15.45
CA ASN A 106 -26.36 5.36 16.59
C ASN A 106 -27.03 6.67 16.15
N LYS A 107 -28.36 6.69 16.21
CA LYS A 107 -29.20 7.82 15.79
C LYS A 107 -28.85 9.15 16.47
N GLN A 108 -28.46 9.12 17.75
CA GLN A 108 -28.09 10.35 18.47
C GLN A 108 -26.75 10.92 17.96
N LEU A 109 -25.78 10.05 17.69
CA LEU A 109 -24.51 10.48 17.09
C LEU A 109 -24.71 11.01 15.68
N ILE A 110 -25.55 10.35 14.87
CA ILE A 110 -25.89 10.83 13.52
C ILE A 110 -26.49 12.23 13.56
N GLU A 111 -27.45 12.47 14.47
CA GLU A 111 -28.07 13.78 14.62
C GLU A 111 -27.08 14.84 15.13
N GLY A 112 -26.22 14.48 16.09
CA GLY A 112 -25.17 15.37 16.59
C GLY A 112 -24.16 15.75 15.50
N LEU A 113 -23.74 14.80 14.66
CA LEU A 113 -22.79 15.05 13.57
C LEU A 113 -23.40 15.92 12.47
N LYS A 114 -24.71 15.75 12.17
CA LYS A 114 -25.44 16.66 11.27
C LYS A 114 -25.42 18.10 11.76
N GLN A 115 -25.64 18.31 13.06
CA GLN A 115 -25.59 19.65 13.68
C GLN A 115 -24.19 20.29 13.70
N ARG A 116 -23.14 19.50 13.38
CA ARG A 116 -21.75 19.95 13.24
C ARG A 116 -21.29 20.01 11.80
N ASP A 117 -22.22 20.03 10.85
CA ASP A 117 -21.96 20.13 9.41
C ASP A 117 -21.07 19.01 8.85
N MET A 118 -21.03 17.85 9.50
CA MET A 118 -20.27 16.68 9.04
C MET A 118 -20.97 15.91 7.91
N GLY A 119 -22.18 16.32 7.52
CA GLY A 119 -22.99 15.71 6.48
C GLY A 119 -24.15 14.85 7.02
N PRO A 120 -24.98 14.29 6.13
CA PRO A 120 -26.22 13.60 6.50
C PRO A 120 -26.01 12.22 7.14
N GLY A 121 -24.79 11.68 7.11
CA GLY A 121 -24.49 10.31 7.50
C GLY A 121 -24.93 9.26 6.49
N PRO A 122 -24.72 7.97 6.79
CA PRO A 122 -24.08 7.46 8.01
C PRO A 122 -22.55 7.54 7.96
N ASN A 123 -21.96 7.86 6.81
CA ASN A 123 -20.51 7.90 6.62
C ASN A 123 -19.97 9.33 6.72
N TYR A 124 -18.88 9.50 7.46
CA TYR A 124 -18.29 10.80 7.78
C TYR A 124 -16.78 10.79 7.50
N LEU A 125 -16.26 11.92 7.03
CA LEU A 125 -14.85 12.09 6.68
C LEU A 125 -14.06 12.73 7.82
N LEU A 126 -12.97 12.08 8.22
CA LEU A 126 -11.88 12.68 8.98
C LEU A 126 -10.69 12.84 8.04
N PHE A 127 -10.29 14.07 7.76
CA PHE A 127 -9.22 14.37 6.79
C PHE A 127 -8.10 15.18 7.44
N ARG A 128 -6.86 14.72 7.27
CA ARG A 128 -5.65 15.47 7.63
C ARG A 128 -5.00 15.93 6.31
N PRO A 129 -5.09 17.21 5.92
CA PRO A 129 -4.69 17.70 4.59
C PRO A 129 -3.18 17.96 4.47
N TYR A 130 -2.36 17.23 5.22
CA TYR A 130 -0.90 17.35 5.18
C TYR A 130 -0.22 16.13 5.82
N HIS A 131 1.03 15.92 5.42
CA HIS A 131 2.05 15.16 6.12
C HIS A 131 3.40 15.78 5.72
N LEU A 132 4.34 15.93 6.65
CA LEU A 132 5.60 16.65 6.46
C LEU A 132 6.82 15.70 6.39
N CYS A 133 6.56 14.42 6.12
CA CYS A 133 7.55 13.37 5.94
C CYS A 133 8.62 13.38 7.04
N SER A 134 9.88 13.60 6.67
CA SER A 134 11.04 13.63 7.58
C SER A 134 10.92 14.69 8.69
N SER A 135 10.16 15.76 8.47
CA SER A 135 9.98 16.82 9.48
C SER A 135 9.14 16.38 10.67
N GLU A 136 8.31 15.35 10.51
CA GLU A 136 7.52 14.76 11.61
C GLU A 136 8.29 13.66 12.36
N THR A 137 9.37 13.11 11.79
CA THR A 137 10.17 12.03 12.42
C THR A 137 10.69 12.38 13.84
N PRO A 138 11.17 13.61 14.13
CA PRO A 138 11.60 13.96 15.48
C PRO A 138 10.49 13.85 16.54
N ILE A 139 9.21 13.99 16.14
CA ILE A 139 8.07 13.81 17.05
C ILE A 139 8.00 12.36 17.52
N THR A 140 8.19 11.39 16.62
CA THR A 140 8.26 9.96 16.98
C THR A 140 9.45 9.67 17.91
N VAL A 141 10.61 10.29 17.70
CA VAL A 141 11.76 10.15 18.60
C VAL A 141 11.44 10.67 19.99
N ALA A 142 10.85 11.87 20.08
CA ALA A 142 10.41 12.45 21.36
C ALA A 142 9.37 11.54 22.05
N GLN A 143 8.39 11.01 21.30
CA GLN A 143 7.38 10.11 21.83
C GLN A 143 8.00 8.83 22.43
N GLY A 144 8.92 8.21 21.70
CA GLY A 144 9.60 6.99 22.14
C GLY A 144 10.49 7.21 23.37
N VAL A 145 11.24 8.31 23.42
CA VAL A 145 12.17 8.59 24.52
C VAL A 145 11.47 9.12 25.77
N LEU A 146 10.50 10.03 25.61
CA LEU A 146 9.86 10.70 26.74
C LEU A 146 8.71 9.89 27.34
N TYR A 147 7.95 9.16 26.50
CA TYR A 147 6.76 8.44 26.95
C TYR A 147 6.89 6.92 26.82
N GLY A 148 7.94 6.41 26.17
CA GLY A 148 8.09 4.96 25.95
C GLY A 148 7.06 4.40 24.96
N GLU A 149 6.49 5.25 24.11
CA GLU A 149 5.41 4.90 23.19
C GLU A 149 5.87 4.91 21.73
N SER A 150 5.32 3.99 20.92
CA SER A 150 5.51 4.00 19.47
C SER A 150 4.37 4.78 18.79
N THR A 151 4.70 5.56 17.76
CA THR A 151 3.68 6.25 16.93
C THR A 151 2.97 5.31 15.95
N ALA A 152 3.60 4.18 15.59
CA ALA A 152 3.01 3.07 14.84
C ALA A 152 3.87 1.81 14.94
N HIS A 153 3.25 0.64 15.08
CA HIS A 153 3.94 -0.66 15.04
C HIS A 153 3.00 -1.73 14.46
N PRO A 154 3.53 -2.78 13.82
CA PRO A 154 2.69 -3.86 13.30
C PRO A 154 2.02 -4.62 14.44
N MET A 155 0.83 -5.14 14.17
CA MET A 155 0.14 -6.09 15.03
C MET A 155 0.94 -7.40 15.14
N LYS A 156 0.57 -8.23 16.12
CA LYS A 156 1.21 -9.54 16.36
C LYS A 156 1.09 -10.52 15.18
N LYS A 157 0.14 -10.30 14.28
CA LYS A 157 -0.09 -11.11 13.08
C LYS A 157 -0.11 -10.21 11.86
N LEU A 158 0.39 -10.73 10.75
CA LEU A 158 0.28 -10.05 9.45
C LEU A 158 -1.16 -10.13 8.95
N THR A 159 -1.69 -8.97 8.57
CA THR A 159 -3.02 -8.81 7.97
C THR A 159 -2.92 -8.86 6.45
N SER A 160 -1.90 -8.19 5.90
CA SER A 160 -1.65 -8.07 4.47
C SER A 160 -0.17 -8.27 4.14
N GLU A 161 0.09 -8.63 2.90
CA GLU A 161 1.41 -8.74 2.30
C GLU A 161 1.54 -7.78 1.12
N CYS A 162 2.70 -7.15 0.97
CA CYS A 162 3.03 -6.44 -0.27
C CYS A 162 3.73 -7.42 -1.21
N ILE A 163 3.06 -7.85 -2.27
CA ILE A 163 3.48 -8.89 -3.20
C ILE A 163 4.12 -8.30 -4.47
N THR A 164 4.90 -9.13 -5.17
CA THR A 164 5.60 -8.77 -6.40
C THR A 164 4.79 -9.14 -7.65
N ILE A 165 4.58 -8.19 -8.56
CA ILE A 165 3.92 -8.39 -9.87
C ILE A 165 4.87 -8.00 -11.00
N ALA A 166 5.02 -8.85 -12.03
CA ALA A 166 5.85 -8.53 -13.19
C ALA A 166 5.27 -7.36 -14.02
N LYS A 167 6.10 -6.39 -14.42
CA LYS A 167 5.70 -5.25 -15.26
C LYS A 167 5.75 -5.55 -16.76
N ARG A 168 6.56 -6.54 -17.14
CA ARG A 168 6.75 -6.98 -18.52
C ARG A 168 6.92 -8.50 -18.57
N ASP A 169 6.99 -9.05 -19.76
CA ASP A 169 7.45 -10.43 -19.93
C ASP A 169 8.92 -10.51 -19.50
N LEU A 170 9.20 -11.47 -18.61
CA LEU A 170 10.52 -11.77 -18.06
C LEU A 170 10.93 -13.19 -18.45
N LYS A 171 12.21 -13.39 -18.69
CA LYS A 171 12.80 -14.68 -19.07
C LYS A 171 13.52 -15.34 -17.91
N LYS A 172 13.52 -16.67 -17.95
CA LYS A 172 14.38 -17.47 -17.08
C LYS A 172 15.83 -16.97 -17.12
N GLY A 173 16.45 -16.84 -15.94
CA GLY A 173 17.81 -16.37 -15.74
C GLY A 173 17.96 -14.85 -15.65
N GLU A 174 16.90 -14.07 -15.93
CA GLU A 174 16.93 -12.63 -15.64
C GLU A 174 16.99 -12.39 -14.13
N ILE A 175 17.74 -11.37 -13.73
CA ILE A 175 17.82 -10.89 -12.34
C ILE A 175 16.80 -9.78 -12.18
N LEU A 176 15.90 -9.92 -11.22
CA LEU A 176 14.95 -8.88 -10.86
C LEU A 176 15.70 -7.66 -10.33
N ASP A 177 15.36 -6.50 -10.87
CA ASP A 177 15.97 -5.21 -10.60
C ASP A 177 15.46 -4.59 -9.27
N GLY A 178 15.18 -3.29 -9.20
CA GLY A 178 14.65 -2.62 -8.03
C GLY A 178 13.18 -2.20 -8.17
N ILE A 179 12.55 -1.89 -7.02
CA ILE A 179 11.28 -1.15 -7.03
C ILE A 179 11.53 0.20 -7.71
N GLY A 180 10.62 0.61 -8.61
CA GLY A 180 10.79 1.81 -9.41
C GLY A 180 11.57 1.58 -10.71
N GLU A 181 11.98 0.34 -10.99
CA GLU A 181 12.68 -0.02 -12.24
C GLU A 181 11.72 -0.78 -13.19
N CYS A 182 12.23 -1.76 -13.94
CA CYS A 182 11.59 -2.28 -15.14
C CYS A 182 10.98 -3.67 -14.98
N CYS A 183 11.44 -4.50 -14.02
CA CYS A 183 11.01 -5.89 -13.96
C CYS A 183 9.68 -6.05 -13.23
N TYR A 184 9.46 -5.34 -12.14
CA TYR A 184 8.31 -5.60 -11.25
C TYR A 184 7.78 -4.36 -10.52
N ARG A 185 6.55 -4.48 -10.02
CA ARG A 185 5.84 -3.48 -9.20
C ARG A 185 5.19 -4.16 -7.99
N GLY A 186 4.84 -3.35 -6.99
CA GLY A 186 4.10 -3.78 -5.81
C GLY A 186 2.60 -3.96 -6.06
N SER A 187 1.99 -4.89 -5.32
CA SER A 187 0.55 -4.96 -5.08
C SER A 187 0.30 -5.35 -3.62
N ILE A 188 -0.83 -4.95 -3.04
CA ILE A 188 -1.24 -5.43 -1.71
C ILE A 188 -2.18 -6.62 -1.85
N GLU A 189 -2.00 -7.62 -1.01
CA GLU A 189 -2.87 -8.79 -0.92
C GLU A 189 -3.11 -9.16 0.56
N LEU A 190 -4.22 -9.84 0.85
CA LEU A 190 -4.44 -10.47 2.15
C LEU A 190 -3.31 -11.45 2.47
N PHE A 191 -2.74 -11.37 3.68
CA PHE A 191 -1.67 -12.27 4.11
C PHE A 191 -1.99 -13.77 3.91
N PRO A 192 -3.18 -14.30 4.32
CA PRO A 192 -3.49 -15.72 4.10
C PRO A 192 -3.50 -16.11 2.61
N VAL A 193 -3.99 -15.22 1.73
CA VAL A 193 -4.03 -15.46 0.28
C VAL A 193 -2.63 -15.43 -0.32
N ALA A 194 -1.80 -14.46 0.07
CA ALA A 194 -0.42 -14.36 -0.35
C ALA A 194 0.40 -15.59 0.08
N ARG A 195 0.18 -16.06 1.31
CA ARG A 195 0.82 -17.25 1.85
C ARG A 195 0.39 -18.52 1.12
N GLU A 196 -0.91 -18.73 0.92
CA GLU A 196 -1.42 -19.90 0.18
C GLU A 196 -0.92 -19.92 -1.27
N GLY A 197 -0.86 -18.75 -1.91
CA GLY A 197 -0.33 -18.60 -3.27
C GLY A 197 1.20 -18.57 -3.37
N ASN A 198 1.93 -18.80 -2.28
CA ASN A 198 3.39 -18.74 -2.22
C ASN A 198 3.98 -17.44 -2.84
N MET A 199 3.27 -16.31 -2.69
CA MET A 199 3.58 -15.07 -3.38
C MET A 199 4.83 -14.41 -2.80
N LEU A 200 5.75 -13.97 -3.65
CA LEU A 200 7.02 -13.39 -3.23
C LEU A 200 6.80 -11.98 -2.65
N PRO A 201 7.16 -11.74 -1.37
CA PRO A 201 7.12 -10.41 -0.78
C PRO A 201 8.01 -9.43 -1.56
N LEU A 202 7.48 -8.24 -1.85
CA LEU A 202 8.11 -7.22 -2.68
C LEU A 202 9.54 -6.87 -2.21
N GLY A 203 9.75 -6.83 -0.89
CA GLY A 203 11.06 -6.53 -0.30
C GLY A 203 12.14 -7.58 -0.56
N LEU A 204 11.77 -8.81 -0.96
CA LEU A 204 12.70 -9.89 -1.26
C LEU A 204 13.00 -10.02 -2.76
N ALA A 205 12.29 -9.31 -3.64
CA ALA A 205 12.40 -9.47 -5.08
C ALA A 205 13.75 -8.98 -5.64
N LYS A 206 14.30 -7.89 -5.09
CA LYS A 206 15.52 -7.27 -5.63
C LYS A 206 16.71 -8.24 -5.61
N GLY A 207 17.30 -8.45 -6.79
CA GLY A 207 18.44 -9.33 -6.97
C GLY A 207 18.09 -10.82 -7.05
N ALA A 208 16.80 -11.19 -7.04
CA ALA A 208 16.38 -12.57 -7.22
C ALA A 208 16.53 -13.01 -8.68
N GLU A 209 17.02 -14.23 -8.92
CA GLU A 209 17.19 -14.81 -10.26
C GLU A 209 15.93 -15.61 -10.65
N LEU A 210 15.35 -15.36 -11.82
CA LEU A 210 14.19 -16.11 -12.30
C LEU A 210 14.54 -17.55 -12.71
N LEU A 211 13.75 -18.51 -12.23
CA LEU A 211 13.89 -19.94 -12.54
C LEU A 211 13.05 -20.38 -13.74
N CYS A 212 12.09 -19.56 -14.15
CA CYS A 212 11.21 -19.77 -15.30
C CYS A 212 10.87 -18.43 -16.00
N ASP A 213 10.28 -18.52 -17.18
CA ASP A 213 9.67 -17.35 -17.83
C ASP A 213 8.44 -16.91 -17.02
N VAL A 214 8.22 -15.60 -16.90
CA VAL A 214 7.08 -15.00 -16.20
C VAL A 214 6.42 -13.98 -17.13
N LYS A 215 5.10 -14.02 -17.24
CA LYS A 215 4.36 -13.09 -18.08
C LYS A 215 4.14 -11.76 -17.40
N ARG A 216 3.98 -10.71 -18.20
CA ARG A 216 3.50 -9.41 -17.73
C ARG A 216 2.23 -9.59 -16.88
N ASP A 217 2.14 -8.83 -15.79
CA ASP A 217 1.06 -8.81 -14.81
C ASP A 217 0.87 -10.12 -13.99
N GLU A 218 1.76 -11.09 -14.17
CA GLU A 218 1.79 -12.31 -13.35
C GLU A 218 2.38 -12.03 -11.96
N VAL A 219 1.83 -12.72 -10.95
CA VAL A 219 2.37 -12.69 -9.58
C VAL A 219 3.64 -13.52 -9.52
N ILE A 220 4.74 -12.94 -9.07
CA ILE A 220 5.98 -13.68 -8.85
C ILE A 220 5.87 -14.42 -7.52
N THR A 221 6.15 -15.71 -7.53
CA THR A 221 6.11 -16.60 -6.35
C THR A 221 7.51 -17.00 -5.92
N TYR A 222 7.66 -17.52 -4.70
CA TYR A 222 8.95 -18.03 -4.20
C TYR A 222 9.54 -19.12 -5.12
N ASP A 223 8.70 -19.99 -5.68
CA ASP A 223 9.16 -21.10 -6.54
C ASP A 223 9.66 -20.64 -7.92
N MET A 224 9.30 -19.42 -8.33
CA MET A 224 9.72 -18.82 -9.60
C MET A 224 11.10 -18.17 -9.51
N VAL A 225 11.66 -18.01 -8.31
CA VAL A 225 12.92 -17.27 -8.10
C VAL A 225 13.91 -18.03 -7.23
N LYS A 226 15.19 -17.79 -7.49
CA LYS A 226 16.28 -18.13 -6.58
C LYS A 226 16.68 -16.87 -5.82
N LEU A 227 16.53 -16.93 -4.49
CA LEU A 227 16.88 -15.84 -3.58
C LEU A 227 18.33 -15.96 -3.11
N ASN A 228 18.90 -14.83 -2.69
CA ASN A 228 20.20 -14.82 -2.03
C ASN A 228 20.07 -15.32 -0.58
N GLU A 229 20.54 -16.54 -0.32
CA GLU A 229 20.50 -17.20 1.00
C GLU A 229 21.35 -16.49 2.08
N ASP A 230 22.35 -15.70 1.66
CA ASP A 230 23.17 -14.87 2.55
C ASP A 230 22.50 -13.54 2.92
N SER A 231 21.30 -13.25 2.36
CA SER A 231 20.55 -12.03 2.67
C SER A 231 20.03 -12.04 4.11
N VAL A 232 20.49 -11.06 4.91
CA VAL A 232 19.97 -10.82 6.26
C VAL A 232 18.45 -10.61 6.24
N LEU A 233 17.92 -9.92 5.24
CA LEU A 233 16.49 -9.67 5.11
C LEU A 233 15.71 -10.99 4.92
N LEU A 234 16.22 -11.90 4.09
CA LEU A 234 15.60 -13.21 3.88
C LEU A 234 15.64 -14.05 5.16
N GLN A 235 16.76 -14.04 5.87
CA GLN A 235 16.91 -14.77 7.13
C GLN A 235 15.93 -14.26 8.20
N LEU A 236 15.84 -12.93 8.37
CA LEU A 236 14.87 -12.30 9.27
C LEU A 236 13.43 -12.59 8.89
N ARG A 237 13.12 -12.59 7.58
CA ARG A 237 11.78 -12.95 7.10
C ARG A 237 11.42 -14.40 7.44
N ARG A 238 12.33 -15.35 7.23
CA ARG A 238 12.10 -16.76 7.60
C ARG A 238 11.90 -16.94 9.11
N MET A 239 12.65 -16.20 9.94
CA MET A 239 12.43 -16.18 11.38
C MET A 239 11.04 -15.63 11.73
N GLN A 240 10.61 -14.56 11.05
CA GLN A 240 9.27 -14.00 11.21
C GLN A 240 8.18 -15.01 10.81
N ASP A 241 8.34 -15.72 9.70
CA ASP A 241 7.38 -16.73 9.24
C ASP A 241 7.24 -17.87 10.27
N GLN A 242 8.36 -18.36 10.82
CA GLN A 242 8.38 -19.35 11.90
C GLN A 242 7.69 -18.85 13.18
N MET A 243 7.90 -17.58 13.56
CA MET A 243 7.24 -16.98 14.71
C MET A 243 5.71 -16.86 14.54
N LEU A 244 5.22 -16.78 13.29
CA LEU A 244 3.80 -16.68 12.98
C LEU A 244 3.11 -18.06 12.83
N GLU A 245 3.88 -19.14 12.75
CA GLU A 245 3.41 -20.53 12.71
C GLU A 245 3.15 -21.13 14.10
N GLY A 246 3.86 -20.64 15.13
CA GLY A 246 3.70 -21.03 16.53
C GLY A 246 2.56 -20.29 17.24
#